data_AF-A0A955NL44-F1
#
_entry.id   AF-A0A955NL44-F1
#
_cell.length_a   1.000
_cell.length_b   1.000
_cell.length_c   1.000
_cell.angle_alpha   90.00
_cell.angle_beta   90.00
_cell.angle_gamma   90.00
#
_symmetry.space_group_name_H-M   'P 1'
#
loop_
_entity.id
_entity.type
_entity.pdbx_description
1 polymer ?
#
loop_
_entity_poly.entity_id
_entity_poly.type
_entity_poly.pdbx_seq_one_letter_code
_entity_poly.pdbx_strand_id
1 'polypeptide(L)'
;MGTIMRTTQHIDFERLQLLGLLFDGYIRFRSIYQCYTDRNEFPRCRVVEELCSDIYRPLKDLGHSVLRRFPTTEEESEIHDHELLCDLVIGASFHEMLQLQENLYLVKLYRPRYEDLKHQMKDESLEEYFHIGEKLIQEAVAQIPKNLKWIWDLMVEAIALVKRLLKGYRGNRVILRYLTREISLLEQVYEEKDLEELFAG
;
A
#
# COMPACT_ATOMS: atom_id res chain seq x y z
N MET A 1 35.03 12.71 10.10
CA MET A 1 34.70 11.42 9.45
C MET A 1 33.68 10.54 10.20
N GLY A 2 33.34 10.80 11.48
CA GLY A 2 32.37 9.98 12.22
C GLY A 2 30.87 10.29 12.01
N THR A 3 30.52 11.49 11.56
CA THR A 3 29.12 11.91 11.38
C THR A 3 28.47 11.33 10.13
N ILE A 4 29.21 11.26 9.01
CA ILE A 4 28.70 10.76 7.72
C ILE A 4 28.39 9.25 7.79
N MET A 5 29.27 8.46 8.44
CA MET A 5 29.05 7.00 8.61
C MET A 5 27.80 6.66 9.45
N ARG A 6 27.48 7.46 10.49
CA ARG A 6 26.28 7.23 11.30
C ARG A 6 24.99 7.52 10.52
N THR A 7 25.00 8.54 9.66
CA THR A 7 23.84 8.90 8.84
C THR A 7 23.57 7.86 7.75
N THR A 8 24.60 7.31 7.11
CA THR A 8 24.42 6.28 6.07
C THR A 8 23.88 4.96 6.63
N GLN A 9 24.38 4.50 7.79
CA GLN A 9 23.88 3.27 8.43
C GLN A 9 22.43 3.36 8.90
N HIS A 10 22.00 4.54 9.36
CA HIS A 10 20.60 4.78 9.76
C HIS A 10 19.65 4.69 8.56
N ILE A 11 20.05 5.30 7.44
CA ILE A 11 19.25 5.34 6.21
C ILE A 11 19.15 3.96 5.57
N ASP A 12 20.22 3.17 5.60
CA ASP A 12 20.15 1.79 5.13
C ASP A 12 19.12 0.99 5.94
N PHE A 13 19.07 1.17 7.27
CA PHE A 13 18.09 0.50 8.11
C PHE A 13 16.65 0.91 7.81
N GLU A 14 16.38 2.21 7.62
CA GLU A 14 15.05 2.70 7.23
C GLU A 14 14.64 2.19 5.84
N ARG A 15 15.57 2.11 4.89
CA ARG A 15 15.33 1.48 3.58
C ARG A 15 14.99 0.00 3.71
N LEU A 16 15.67 -0.75 4.57
CA LEU A 16 15.33 -2.15 4.82
C LEU A 16 13.92 -2.28 5.41
N GLN A 17 13.55 -1.40 6.35
CA GLN A 17 12.20 -1.38 6.92
C GLN A 17 11.14 -1.07 5.87
N LEU A 18 11.40 -0.07 5.00
CA LEU A 18 10.52 0.27 3.88
C LEU A 18 10.31 -0.94 2.95
N LEU A 19 11.39 -1.63 2.56
CA LEU A 19 11.30 -2.83 1.73
C LEU A 19 10.47 -3.93 2.41
N GLY A 20 10.70 -4.18 3.70
CA GLY A 20 9.94 -5.17 4.47
C GLY A 20 8.45 -4.86 4.51
N LEU A 21 8.08 -3.62 4.83
CA LEU A 21 6.69 -3.18 4.85
C LEU A 21 6.04 -3.23 3.47
N LEU A 22 6.75 -2.84 2.41
CA LEU A 22 6.22 -2.87 1.05
C LEU A 22 5.93 -4.30 0.60
N PHE A 23 6.85 -5.23 0.84
CA PHE A 23 6.68 -6.62 0.47
C PHE A 23 5.57 -7.30 1.29
N ASP A 24 5.51 -7.06 2.61
CA ASP A 24 4.41 -7.58 3.43
C ASP A 24 3.05 -6.99 3.01
N GLY A 25 3.00 -5.68 2.79
CA GLY A 25 1.80 -4.99 2.30
C GLY A 25 1.32 -5.55 0.96
N TYR A 26 2.24 -5.78 0.02
CA TYR A 26 1.94 -6.39 -1.27
C TYR A 26 1.34 -7.78 -1.12
N ILE A 27 1.96 -8.65 -0.33
CA ILE A 27 1.50 -10.04 -0.13
C ILE A 27 0.14 -10.07 0.55
N ARG A 28 -0.03 -9.31 1.63
CA ARG A 28 -1.29 -9.25 2.39
C ARG A 28 -2.42 -8.67 1.55
N PHE A 29 -2.16 -7.60 0.80
CA PHE A 29 -3.16 -7.01 -0.09
C PHE A 29 -3.48 -7.91 -1.29
N ARG A 30 -2.49 -8.59 -1.87
CA ARG A 30 -2.69 -9.59 -2.93
C ARG A 30 -3.71 -10.64 -2.51
N SER A 31 -3.58 -11.17 -1.29
CA SER A 31 -4.53 -12.15 -0.73
C SER A 31 -5.95 -11.58 -0.62
N ILE A 32 -6.10 -10.33 -0.15
CA ILE A 32 -7.40 -9.63 -0.09
C ILE A 32 -7.99 -9.49 -1.50
N TYR A 33 -7.19 -9.01 -2.45
CA TYR A 33 -7.63 -8.78 -3.82
C TYR A 33 -8.04 -10.08 -4.51
N GLN A 34 -7.26 -11.15 -4.36
CA GLN A 34 -7.58 -12.49 -4.88
C GLN A 34 -8.87 -13.05 -4.27
N CYS A 35 -9.05 -12.93 -2.95
CA CYS A 35 -10.30 -13.35 -2.32
C CYS A 35 -11.51 -12.61 -2.89
N TYR A 36 -11.38 -11.31 -3.14
CA TYR A 36 -12.43 -10.52 -3.79
C TYR A 36 -12.68 -10.97 -5.23
N THR A 37 -11.64 -11.17 -6.04
CA THR A 37 -11.82 -11.59 -7.45
C THR A 37 -12.43 -12.98 -7.58
N ASP A 38 -12.09 -13.89 -6.66
CA ASP A 38 -12.54 -15.28 -6.72
C ASP A 38 -13.96 -15.46 -6.17
N ARG A 39 -14.33 -14.70 -5.14
CA ARG A 39 -15.60 -14.88 -4.40
C ARG A 39 -16.60 -13.76 -4.61
N ASN A 40 -16.18 -12.64 -5.20
CA ASN A 40 -16.95 -11.40 -5.28
C ASN A 40 -17.44 -10.90 -3.90
N GLU A 41 -16.63 -11.14 -2.86
CA GLU A 41 -16.93 -10.76 -1.48
C GLU A 41 -16.06 -9.58 -1.03
N PHE A 42 -16.70 -8.55 -0.48
CA PHE A 42 -15.97 -7.42 0.11
C PHE A 42 -15.18 -7.86 1.34
N PRO A 43 -13.94 -7.36 1.51
CA PRO A 43 -13.13 -7.70 2.68
C PRO A 43 -13.78 -7.21 3.97
N ARG A 44 -13.36 -7.82 5.08
CA ARG A 44 -13.80 -7.39 6.42
C ARG A 44 -13.14 -6.05 6.77
N CYS A 45 -13.92 -5.10 7.28
CA CYS A 45 -13.44 -3.75 7.63
C CYS A 45 -12.19 -3.79 8.52
N ARG A 46 -12.22 -4.65 9.56
CA ARG A 46 -11.10 -4.80 10.50
C ARG A 46 -9.80 -5.23 9.84
N VAL A 47 -9.86 -6.10 8.83
CA VAL A 47 -8.66 -6.56 8.11
C VAL A 47 -8.05 -5.41 7.32
N VAL A 48 -8.87 -4.59 6.67
CA VAL A 48 -8.42 -3.41 5.92
C VAL A 48 -7.88 -2.33 6.85
N GLU A 49 -8.54 -2.12 7.99
CA GLU A 49 -8.11 -1.18 9.04
C GLU A 49 -6.75 -1.56 9.64
N GLU A 50 -6.57 -2.83 10.04
CA GLU A 50 -5.29 -3.34 10.55
C GLU A 50 -4.19 -3.20 9.49
N LEU A 51 -4.48 -3.57 8.23
CA LEU A 51 -3.52 -3.41 7.14
C LEU A 51 -3.16 -1.93 6.89
N CYS A 52 -4.14 -1.03 6.96
CA CYS A 52 -3.91 0.40 6.77
C CYS A 52 -3.07 1.00 7.92
N SER A 53 -3.36 0.63 9.16
CA SER A 53 -2.67 1.10 10.37
C SER A 53 -1.25 0.58 10.45
N ASP A 54 -1.08 -0.73 10.27
CA ASP A 54 0.15 -1.42 10.62
C ASP A 54 1.15 -1.42 9.46
N ILE A 55 0.68 -1.27 8.22
CA ILE A 55 1.51 -1.33 7.01
C ILE A 55 1.48 -0.04 6.21
N TYR A 56 0.33 0.35 5.66
CA TYR A 56 0.30 1.44 4.67
C TYR A 56 0.66 2.81 5.25
N ARG A 57 0.22 3.12 6.47
CA ARG A 57 0.60 4.37 7.15
C ARG A 57 2.11 4.42 7.44
N PRO A 58 2.72 3.43 8.13
CA PRO A 58 4.17 3.39 8.31
C PRO A 58 4.95 3.40 7.00
N LEU A 59 4.48 2.69 5.98
CA LEU A 59 5.11 2.64 4.67
C LEU A 59 5.14 4.02 4.00
N LYS A 60 4.03 4.76 4.05
CA LYS A 60 3.94 6.13 3.52
C LYS A 60 4.82 7.10 4.30
N ASP A 61 4.88 6.99 5.62
CA ASP A 61 5.74 7.87 6.43
C ASP A 61 7.24 7.56 6.21
N LEU A 62 7.61 6.29 6.07
CA LEU A 62 8.97 5.87 5.73
C LEU A 62 9.35 6.28 4.30
N GLY A 63 8.45 6.13 3.34
CA GLY A 63 8.64 6.58 1.96
C GLY A 63 9.05 8.05 1.89
N HIS A 64 8.28 8.91 2.56
CA HIS A 64 8.57 10.34 2.63
C HIS A 64 9.96 10.63 3.20
N SER A 65 10.43 9.82 4.15
CA SER A 65 11.71 10.02 4.82
C SER A 65 12.92 9.56 4.00
N VAL A 66 12.80 8.42 3.29
CA VAL A 66 13.95 7.78 2.63
C VAL A 66 14.03 8.03 1.13
N LEU A 67 12.91 8.32 0.46
CA LEU A 67 12.83 8.41 -1.01
C LEU A 67 12.86 9.86 -1.55
N ARG A 68 12.81 10.89 -0.69
CA ARG A 68 12.76 12.30 -1.12
C ARG A 68 14.10 13.04 -1.05
N ARG A 69 15.24 12.33 -1.06
CA ARG A 69 16.56 12.98 -0.87
C ARG A 69 17.14 13.49 -2.18
N PHE A 70 17.59 14.74 -2.21
CA PHE A 70 18.16 15.36 -3.40
C PHE A 70 19.46 14.68 -3.86
N PRO A 71 19.62 14.44 -5.18
CA PRO A 71 20.82 13.83 -5.73
C PRO A 71 22.01 14.80 -5.67
N THR A 72 23.22 14.27 -5.57
CA THR A 72 24.49 15.02 -5.64
C THR A 72 25.28 14.74 -6.92
N THR A 73 24.82 13.80 -7.74
CA THR A 73 25.42 13.37 -9.01
C THR A 73 24.33 13.07 -10.06
N GLU A 74 24.69 13.00 -11.35
CA GLU A 74 23.75 12.66 -12.44
C GLU A 74 23.22 11.21 -12.33
N GLU A 75 24.05 10.27 -11.92
CA GLU A 75 23.65 8.86 -11.72
C GLU A 75 22.70 8.71 -10.53
N GLU A 76 22.88 9.51 -9.47
CA GLU A 76 21.89 9.65 -8.40
C GLU A 76 20.60 10.33 -8.87
N SER A 77 20.64 11.15 -9.93
CA SER A 77 19.45 11.84 -10.46
C SER A 77 18.46 10.88 -11.11
N GLU A 78 18.91 9.88 -11.88
CA GLU A 78 18.00 8.88 -12.48
C GLU A 78 17.38 7.95 -11.42
N ILE A 79 18.17 7.56 -10.41
CA ILE A 79 17.68 6.80 -9.26
C ILE A 79 16.70 7.65 -8.45
N HIS A 80 16.97 8.94 -8.29
CA HIS A 80 16.11 9.87 -7.57
C HIS A 80 14.72 10.01 -8.19
N ASP A 81 14.61 10.09 -9.52
CA ASP A 81 13.29 10.15 -10.18
C ASP A 81 12.44 8.89 -9.88
N HIS A 82 13.09 7.72 -9.85
CA HIS A 82 12.43 6.47 -9.46
C HIS A 82 12.06 6.44 -7.97
N GLU A 83 12.90 7.00 -7.09
CA GLU A 83 12.59 7.13 -5.66
C GLU A 83 11.37 8.04 -5.45
N LEU A 84 11.33 9.21 -6.09
CA LEU A 84 10.21 10.15 -6.01
C LEU A 84 8.91 9.55 -6.55
N LEU A 85 8.97 8.86 -7.69
CA LEU A 85 7.79 8.19 -8.24
C LEU A 85 7.31 7.06 -7.32
N CYS A 86 8.24 6.29 -6.75
CA CYS A 86 7.89 5.24 -5.78
C CYS A 86 7.20 5.82 -4.54
N ASP A 87 7.67 6.96 -4.04
CA ASP A 87 7.05 7.67 -2.92
C ASP A 87 5.62 8.13 -3.25
N LEU A 88 5.42 8.69 -4.44
CA LEU A 88 4.11 9.11 -4.92
C LEU A 88 3.13 7.93 -5.01
N VAL A 89 3.57 6.81 -5.60
CA VAL A 89 2.74 5.60 -5.75
C VAL A 89 2.39 5.01 -4.38
N ILE A 90 3.35 4.94 -3.45
CA ILE A 90 3.10 4.52 -2.07
C ILE A 90 2.07 5.43 -1.40
N GLY A 91 2.26 6.75 -1.51
CA GLY A 91 1.33 7.74 -0.94
C GLY A 91 -0.09 7.61 -1.51
N ALA A 92 -0.21 7.44 -2.82
CA ALA A 92 -1.50 7.20 -3.49
C ALA A 92 -2.17 5.91 -2.97
N SER A 93 -1.40 4.82 -2.83
CA SER A 93 -1.94 3.55 -2.34
C SER A 93 -2.48 3.66 -0.90
N PHE A 94 -1.84 4.46 -0.05
CA PHE A 94 -2.31 4.74 1.31
C PHE A 94 -3.63 5.52 1.30
N HIS A 95 -3.76 6.55 0.45
CA HIS A 95 -5.01 7.29 0.34
C HIS A 95 -6.18 6.45 -0.16
N GLU A 96 -5.92 5.56 -1.13
CA GLU A 96 -6.93 4.61 -1.60
C GLU A 96 -7.33 3.59 -0.52
N MET A 97 -6.38 3.15 0.31
CA MET A 97 -6.70 2.30 1.47
C MET A 97 -7.62 2.99 2.48
N LEU A 98 -7.42 4.29 2.74
CA LEU A 98 -8.32 5.07 3.59
C LEU A 98 -9.74 5.15 3.00
N GLN A 99 -9.85 5.45 1.71
CA GLN A 99 -11.15 5.49 1.03
C GLN A 99 -11.85 4.13 1.04
N LEU A 100 -11.10 3.04 0.80
CA LEU A 100 -11.62 1.68 0.90
C LEU A 100 -12.18 1.41 2.31
N GLN A 101 -11.43 1.79 3.36
CA GLN A 101 -11.87 1.64 4.74
C GLN A 101 -13.18 2.40 5.02
N GLU A 102 -13.27 3.66 4.59
CA GLU A 102 -14.48 4.48 4.74
C GLU A 102 -15.69 3.87 4.03
N ASN A 103 -15.52 3.44 2.77
CA ASN A 103 -16.57 2.80 1.99
C ASN A 103 -17.04 1.48 2.62
N LEU A 104 -16.11 0.67 3.14
CA LEU A 104 -16.44 -0.55 3.86
C LEU A 104 -17.22 -0.26 5.15
N TYR A 105 -16.87 0.79 5.88
CA TYR A 105 -17.64 1.22 7.05
C TYR A 105 -19.06 1.62 6.69
N LEU A 106 -19.26 2.43 5.62
CA LEU A 106 -20.58 2.79 5.11
C LEU A 106 -21.43 1.54 4.82
N VAL A 107 -20.85 0.57 4.12
CA VAL A 107 -21.60 -0.62 3.69
C VAL A 107 -21.85 -1.61 4.83
N LYS A 108 -20.86 -1.88 5.68
CA LYS A 108 -20.94 -2.98 6.67
C LYS A 108 -21.45 -2.54 8.04
N LEU A 109 -21.21 -1.28 8.42
CA LEU A 109 -21.59 -0.76 9.74
C LEU A 109 -22.80 0.18 9.67
N TYR A 110 -22.81 1.12 8.72
CA TYR A 110 -23.86 2.13 8.68
C TYR A 110 -25.14 1.66 7.99
N ARG A 111 -25.05 0.91 6.88
CA ARG A 111 -26.22 0.33 6.21
C ARG A 111 -27.20 -0.38 7.15
N PRO A 112 -26.80 -1.39 7.95
CA PRO A 112 -27.75 -2.08 8.82
C PRO A 112 -28.41 -1.12 9.83
N ARG A 113 -27.68 -0.10 10.30
CA ARG A 113 -28.24 0.91 11.20
C ARG A 113 -29.27 1.80 10.52
N TYR A 114 -29.03 2.21 9.26
CA TYR A 114 -30.01 2.97 8.48
C TYR A 114 -31.27 2.14 8.23
N GLU A 115 -31.10 0.86 7.86
CA GLU A 115 -32.21 -0.07 7.67
C GLU A 115 -33.01 -0.23 8.97
N ASP A 116 -32.36 -0.50 10.10
CA ASP A 116 -33.03 -0.63 11.40
C ASP A 116 -33.80 0.63 11.80
N LEU A 117 -33.20 1.81 11.64
CA LEU A 117 -33.82 3.08 11.99
C LEU A 117 -35.02 3.38 11.08
N LYS A 118 -34.91 3.10 9.78
CA LYS A 118 -36.00 3.30 8.81
C LYS A 118 -37.23 2.45 9.15
N HIS A 119 -37.04 1.23 9.66
CA HIS A 119 -38.15 0.37 10.08
C HIS A 119 -38.80 0.80 11.41
N GLN A 120 -38.05 1.48 12.28
CA GLN A 120 -38.53 1.89 13.60
C GLN A 120 -39.21 3.26 13.61
N MET A 121 -38.76 4.17 12.75
CA MET A 121 -39.25 5.55 12.69
C MET A 121 -40.55 5.64 11.89
N LYS A 122 -41.52 6.39 12.44
CA LYS A 122 -42.83 6.67 11.80
C LYS A 122 -42.95 8.10 11.29
N ASP A 123 -41.92 8.92 11.51
CA ASP A 123 -41.90 10.31 11.10
C ASP A 123 -41.51 10.39 9.61
N GLU A 124 -42.50 10.62 8.76
CA GLU A 124 -42.34 10.73 7.30
C GLU A 124 -41.47 11.93 6.90
N SER A 125 -41.32 12.96 7.76
CA SER A 125 -40.45 14.10 7.47
C SER A 125 -38.96 13.74 7.42
N LEU A 126 -38.59 12.54 7.90
CA LEU A 126 -37.22 12.04 7.89
C LEU A 126 -36.86 11.26 6.61
N GLU A 127 -37.80 11.05 5.68
CA GLU A 127 -37.58 10.23 4.47
C GLU A 127 -36.42 10.72 3.61
N GLU A 128 -36.25 12.04 3.45
CA GLU A 128 -35.15 12.63 2.68
C GLU A 128 -33.77 12.27 3.25
N TYR A 129 -33.63 12.20 4.58
CA TYR A 129 -32.37 11.82 5.23
C TYR A 129 -32.02 10.35 4.95
N PHE A 130 -33.01 9.45 4.97
CA PHE A 130 -32.81 8.05 4.61
C PHE A 130 -32.43 7.91 3.13
N HIS A 131 -33.04 8.69 2.24
CA HIS A 131 -32.70 8.69 0.83
C HIS A 131 -31.24 9.11 0.57
N ILE A 132 -30.76 10.16 1.25
CA ILE A 132 -29.36 10.58 1.19
C ILE A 132 -28.43 9.48 1.68
N GLY A 133 -28.76 8.84 2.82
CA GLY A 133 -28.00 7.72 3.36
C GLY A 133 -27.91 6.54 2.41
N GLU A 134 -29.03 6.15 1.80
CA GLU A 134 -29.08 5.08 0.79
C GLU A 134 -28.22 5.40 -0.42
N LYS A 135 -28.25 6.65 -0.92
CA LYS A 135 -27.40 7.08 -2.04
C LYS A 135 -25.92 6.98 -1.70
N LEU A 136 -25.50 7.46 -0.52
CA LEU A 136 -24.11 7.34 -0.05
C LEU A 136 -23.65 5.88 0.04
N ILE A 137 -24.52 5.00 0.54
CA ILE A 137 -24.22 3.56 0.64
C ILE A 137 -24.11 2.92 -0.76
N GLN A 138 -24.97 3.30 -1.71
CA GLN A 138 -24.92 2.80 -3.09
C GLN A 138 -23.63 3.24 -3.79
N GLU A 139 -23.24 4.50 -3.62
CA GLU A 139 -21.97 5.03 -4.12
C GLU A 139 -20.77 4.27 -3.52
N ALA A 140 -20.77 4.03 -2.21
CA ALA A 140 -19.74 3.24 -1.54
C ALA A 140 -19.63 1.81 -2.08
N VAL A 141 -20.76 1.12 -2.32
CA VAL A 141 -20.75 -0.22 -2.94
C VAL A 141 -20.11 -0.21 -4.33
N ALA A 142 -20.44 0.79 -5.15
CA ALA A 142 -19.90 0.91 -6.50
C ALA A 142 -18.41 1.28 -6.50
N GLN A 143 -17.93 1.92 -5.44
CA GLN A 143 -16.56 2.40 -5.32
C GLN A 143 -15.59 1.34 -4.77
N ILE A 144 -16.02 0.45 -3.86
CA ILE A 144 -15.17 -0.61 -3.28
C ILE A 144 -14.41 -1.43 -4.34
N PRO A 145 -15.04 -1.96 -5.40
CA PRO A 145 -14.33 -2.68 -6.47
C PRO A 145 -13.22 -1.87 -7.13
N LYS A 146 -13.45 -0.56 -7.31
CA LYS A 146 -12.50 0.36 -7.94
C LYS A 146 -11.33 0.63 -7.00
N ASN A 147 -11.59 0.92 -5.73
CA ASN A 147 -10.52 1.10 -4.75
C ASN A 147 -9.64 -0.15 -4.68
N LEU A 148 -10.25 -1.35 -4.59
CA LEU A 148 -9.51 -2.62 -4.55
C LEU A 148 -8.58 -2.78 -5.77
N LYS A 149 -9.11 -2.51 -6.97
CA LYS A 149 -8.33 -2.55 -8.21
C LYS A 149 -7.21 -1.51 -8.23
N TRP A 150 -7.50 -0.26 -7.86
CA TRP A 150 -6.51 0.81 -7.89
C TRP A 150 -5.38 0.56 -6.90
N ILE A 151 -5.69 0.11 -5.68
CA ILE A 151 -4.65 -0.27 -4.71
C ILE A 151 -3.81 -1.43 -5.27
N TRP A 152 -4.42 -2.44 -5.90
CA TRP A 152 -3.68 -3.53 -6.52
C TRP A 152 -2.73 -3.04 -7.60
N ASP A 153 -3.22 -2.24 -8.54
CA ASP A 153 -2.42 -1.70 -9.64
C ASP A 153 -1.25 -0.85 -9.12
N LEU A 154 -1.51 0.03 -8.13
CA LEU A 154 -0.48 0.85 -7.48
C LEU A 154 0.57 0.01 -6.75
N MET A 155 0.16 -1.06 -6.06
CA MET A 155 1.10 -1.95 -5.38
C MET A 155 1.98 -2.73 -6.37
N VAL A 156 1.42 -3.18 -7.50
CA VAL A 156 2.20 -3.79 -8.59
C VAL A 156 3.22 -2.80 -9.15
N GLU A 157 2.82 -1.55 -9.34
CA GLU A 157 3.71 -0.49 -9.82
C GLU A 157 4.82 -0.18 -8.81
N ALA A 158 4.50 -0.08 -7.51
CA ALA A 158 5.48 0.12 -6.44
C ALA A 158 6.52 -1.01 -6.40
N ILE A 159 6.11 -2.27 -6.55
CA ILE A 159 7.02 -3.42 -6.63
C ILE A 159 7.93 -3.32 -7.86
N ALA A 160 7.39 -2.92 -9.03
CA ALA A 160 8.18 -2.75 -10.24
C ALA A 160 9.22 -1.62 -10.10
N LEU A 161 8.86 -0.50 -9.46
CA LEU A 161 9.75 0.62 -9.19
C LEU A 161 10.85 0.21 -8.20
N VAL A 162 10.50 -0.46 -7.11
CA VAL A 162 11.47 -0.98 -6.14
C VAL A 162 12.43 -1.97 -6.78
N LYS A 163 11.97 -2.86 -7.67
CA LYS A 163 12.87 -3.74 -8.42
C LYS A 163 13.95 -2.95 -9.19
N ARG A 164 13.59 -1.83 -9.82
CA ARG A 164 14.55 -0.96 -10.52
C ARG A 164 15.51 -0.28 -9.53
N LEU A 165 15.00 0.23 -8.42
CA LEU A 165 15.82 0.82 -7.36
C LEU A 165 16.83 -0.17 -6.77
N LEU A 166 16.42 -1.42 -6.52
CA LEU A 166 17.30 -2.47 -6.02
C LEU A 166 18.46 -2.79 -6.96
N LYS A 167 18.26 -2.68 -8.29
CA LYS A 167 19.35 -2.79 -9.27
C LYS A 167 20.34 -1.64 -9.15
N GLY A 168 19.85 -0.40 -8.97
CA GLY A 168 20.70 0.76 -8.69
C GLY A 168 21.47 0.63 -7.36
N TYR A 169 20.93 -0.11 -6.40
CA TYR A 169 21.56 -0.35 -5.10
C TYR A 169 22.46 -1.60 -5.02
N ARG A 170 22.82 -2.24 -6.15
CA ARG A 170 23.67 -3.46 -6.14
C ARG A 170 25.02 -3.27 -5.43
N GLY A 171 25.57 -2.05 -5.37
CA GLY A 171 26.78 -1.76 -4.59
C GLY A 171 26.58 -1.76 -3.06
N ASN A 172 25.33 -1.72 -2.58
CA ASN A 172 24.99 -1.64 -1.17
C ASN A 172 24.96 -3.03 -0.52
N ARG A 173 26.04 -3.38 0.18
CA ARG A 173 26.20 -4.67 0.88
C ARG A 173 25.13 -4.93 1.95
N VAL A 174 24.56 -3.90 2.56
CA VAL A 174 23.51 -4.03 3.57
C VAL A 174 22.20 -4.50 2.92
N ILE A 175 21.83 -3.87 1.81
CA ILE A 175 20.66 -4.24 1.00
C ILE A 175 20.84 -5.65 0.43
N LEU A 176 21.99 -5.96 -0.19
CA LEU A 176 22.24 -7.31 -0.71
C LEU A 176 22.11 -8.39 0.37
N ARG A 177 22.69 -8.16 1.56
CA ARG A 177 22.59 -9.09 2.68
C ARG A 177 21.15 -9.29 3.14
N TYR A 178 20.36 -8.22 3.16
CA TYR A 178 18.93 -8.30 3.46
C TYR A 178 18.20 -9.13 2.42
N LEU A 179 18.39 -8.85 1.12
CA LEU A 179 17.73 -9.58 0.04
C LEU A 179 18.04 -11.08 0.07
N THR A 180 19.31 -11.46 0.29
CA THR A 180 19.68 -12.88 0.43
C THR A 180 19.06 -13.53 1.68
N ARG A 181 18.95 -12.79 2.79
CA ARG A 181 18.35 -13.31 4.03
C ARG A 181 16.84 -13.51 3.90
N GLU A 182 16.16 -12.59 3.21
CA GLU A 182 14.71 -12.59 3.03
C GLU A 182 14.28 -13.21 1.69
N ILE A 183 15.04 -14.17 1.14
CA ILE A 183 14.77 -14.73 -0.18
C ILE A 183 13.35 -15.34 -0.30
N SER A 184 12.88 -16.00 0.76
CA SER A 184 11.53 -16.57 0.82
C SER A 184 10.41 -15.52 0.77
N LEU A 185 10.70 -14.30 1.20
CA LEU A 185 9.78 -13.17 1.07
C LEU A 185 9.78 -12.68 -0.39
N LEU A 186 10.96 -12.56 -0.99
CA LEU A 186 11.12 -12.13 -2.38
C LEU A 186 10.46 -13.11 -3.36
N GLU A 187 10.52 -14.42 -3.12
CA GLU A 187 9.84 -15.47 -3.91
C GLU A 187 8.31 -15.34 -3.90
N GLN A 188 7.72 -14.66 -2.91
CA GLN A 188 6.28 -14.38 -2.89
C GLN A 188 5.89 -13.11 -3.67
N VAL A 189 6.87 -12.24 -3.92
CA VAL A 189 6.69 -10.92 -4.56
C VAL A 189 7.08 -10.95 -6.04
N TYR A 190 8.17 -11.63 -6.37
CA TYR A 190 8.81 -11.60 -7.68
C TYR A 190 8.75 -12.97 -8.36
N GLU A 191 8.72 -12.96 -9.70
CA GLU A 191 8.88 -14.19 -10.48
C GLU A 191 10.35 -14.66 -10.46
N GLU A 192 10.59 -15.94 -10.77
CA GLU A 192 11.93 -16.53 -10.80
C GLU A 192 12.91 -15.72 -11.67
N LYS A 193 12.48 -15.33 -12.87
CA LYS A 193 13.27 -14.47 -13.79
C LYS A 193 13.64 -13.11 -13.18
N ASP A 194 12.78 -12.56 -12.33
CA ASP A 194 13.00 -11.26 -11.70
C ASP A 194 14.02 -11.38 -10.57
N LEU A 195 13.98 -12.49 -9.83
CA LEU A 195 14.98 -12.83 -8.81
C LEU A 195 16.35 -13.09 -9.44
N GLU A 196 16.41 -13.90 -10.49
CA GLU A 196 17.63 -14.12 -11.25
C GLU A 196 18.25 -12.78 -11.69
N GLU A 197 17.43 -11.88 -12.24
CA GLU A 197 17.90 -10.56 -12.63
C GLU A 197 18.37 -9.70 -11.44
N LEU A 198 17.74 -9.81 -10.27
CA LEU A 198 18.17 -9.07 -9.08
C LEU A 198 19.52 -9.57 -8.53
N PHE A 199 19.79 -10.87 -8.64
CA PHE A 199 21.01 -11.51 -8.12
C PHE A 199 22.09 -11.77 -9.18
N ALA A 200 21.81 -11.55 -10.47
CA ALA A 200 22.78 -11.62 -11.55
C ALA A 200 23.83 -10.50 -11.40
N GLY A 201 25.06 -10.91 -11.06
CA GLY A 201 26.22 -10.05 -10.87
C GLY A 201 26.64 -9.31 -12.13
#